data_AF-A0A1I6TST0-F1
#
_entry.id   AF-A0A1I6TST0-F1
#
_cell.length_a   1.000
_cell.length_b   1.000
_cell.length_c   1.000
_cell.angle_alpha   90.00
_cell.angle_beta   90.00
_cell.angle_gamma   90.00
#
_symmetry.space_group_name_H-M   'P 1'
#
loop_
_entity.id
_entity.type
_entity.pdbx_description
1 polymer ?
#
loop_
_entity_poly.entity_id
_entity_poly.type
_entity_poly.pdbx_seq_one_letter_code
_entity_poly.pdbx_strand_id
1 'polypeptide(L)'
;MKNQLLAEIKQSFTQAKKHCENNEFLSDAKDALQKKHAHRSKLWINYLAEQLLISSKKDRPETEEYLAFYQANKERRQLLGLNEFLFDIVIGKMTNIKTASGFRNQLAKDETLKALSHAVWIVESEFQLKNSRALLVDMNKLILGKAKNKLFVMSIDNGSRIENWAEETLRLLTKEDDANIFLAKIPHPKDWFNLNVDDIELIEIS
;
A
#
# COMPACT_ATOMS: atom_id res chain seq x y z
N MET A 1 15.54 2.05 8.24
CA MET A 1 14.19 2.00 7.65
C MET A 1 13.83 0.61 7.14
N LYS A 2 14.63 0.00 6.26
CA LYS A 2 14.39 -1.35 5.71
C LYS A 2 13.99 -2.42 6.73
N ASN A 3 14.77 -2.61 7.81
CA ASN A 3 14.46 -3.64 8.83
C ASN A 3 13.11 -3.41 9.53
N GLN A 4 12.78 -2.15 9.78
CA GLN A 4 11.50 -1.79 10.38
C GLN A 4 10.35 -2.06 9.40
N LEU A 5 10.49 -1.67 8.13
CA LEU A 5 9.50 -1.95 7.09
C LEU A 5 9.27 -3.46 6.90
N LEU A 6 10.35 -4.26 6.90
CA LEU A 6 10.23 -5.72 6.83
C LEU A 6 9.44 -6.27 8.02
N ALA A 7 9.69 -5.77 9.23
CA ALA A 7 8.93 -6.17 10.41
C ALA A 7 7.44 -5.80 10.28
N GLU A 8 7.12 -4.61 9.77
CA GLU A 8 5.75 -4.13 9.52
C GLU A 8 5.02 -4.99 8.46
N ILE A 9 5.72 -5.39 7.40
CA ILE A 9 5.21 -6.30 6.36
C ILE A 9 4.94 -7.69 6.96
N LYS A 10 5.90 -8.26 7.69
CA LYS A 10 5.75 -9.59 8.33
C LYS A 10 4.61 -9.59 9.36
N GLN A 11 4.49 -8.53 10.15
CA GLN A 11 3.43 -8.36 11.14
C GLN A 11 2.06 -8.27 10.47
N SER A 12 1.90 -7.42 9.46
CA SER A 12 0.63 -7.28 8.74
C SER A 12 0.23 -8.58 8.05
N PHE A 13 1.19 -9.32 7.47
CA PHE A 13 0.97 -10.65 6.89
C PHE A 13 0.45 -11.65 7.92
N THR A 14 1.11 -11.71 9.09
CA THR A 14 0.71 -12.61 10.19
C THR A 14 -0.70 -12.30 10.69
N GLN A 15 -1.05 -11.01 10.83
CA GLN A 15 -2.39 -10.57 11.23
C GLN A 15 -3.44 -10.99 10.20
N ALA A 16 -3.17 -10.76 8.92
CA ALA A 16 -4.07 -11.13 7.82
C ALA A 16 -4.27 -12.65 7.75
N LYS A 17 -3.19 -13.43 7.80
CA LYS A 17 -3.22 -14.90 7.80
C LYS A 17 -4.07 -15.44 8.96
N LYS A 18 -3.82 -14.98 10.19
CA LYS A 18 -4.60 -15.37 11.38
C LYS A 18 -6.08 -14.99 11.25
N HIS A 19 -6.39 -13.83 10.68
CA HIS A 19 -7.78 -13.44 10.46
C HIS A 19 -8.48 -14.38 9.47
N CYS A 20 -7.82 -14.73 8.36
CA CYS A 20 -8.37 -15.66 7.37
C CYS A 20 -8.51 -17.08 7.96
N GLU A 21 -7.54 -17.57 8.73
CA GLU A 21 -7.62 -18.87 9.42
C GLU A 21 -8.90 -19.05 10.24
N ASN A 22 -9.39 -17.98 10.88
CA ASN A 22 -10.55 -18.04 11.77
C ASN A 22 -11.91 -17.79 11.09
N ASN A 23 -11.93 -17.21 9.89
CA ASN A 23 -13.15 -16.64 9.31
C ASN A 23 -13.44 -17.07 7.87
N GLU A 24 -12.56 -17.87 7.25
CA GLU A 24 -12.66 -18.18 5.83
C GLU A 24 -13.61 -19.37 5.57
N PHE A 25 -14.91 -19.09 5.56
CA PHE A 25 -15.96 -20.05 5.20
C PHE A 25 -16.38 -19.85 3.74
N LEU A 26 -15.56 -20.26 2.78
CA LEU A 26 -15.92 -20.22 1.37
C LEU A 26 -15.67 -21.57 0.68
N SER A 27 -16.61 -21.94 -0.18
CA SER A 27 -16.60 -23.13 -1.05
C SER A 27 -15.31 -23.27 -1.87
N ASP A 28 -14.92 -24.50 -2.20
CA ASP A 28 -13.78 -24.81 -3.07
C ASP A 28 -14.08 -24.71 -4.57
N ALA A 29 -15.26 -24.22 -4.95
CA ALA A 29 -15.56 -23.89 -6.34
C ALA A 29 -14.58 -22.83 -6.87
N LYS A 30 -14.20 -22.92 -8.15
CA LYS A 30 -13.16 -22.06 -8.76
C LYS A 30 -13.39 -20.55 -8.56
N ASP A 31 -14.62 -20.08 -8.72
CA ASP A 31 -14.96 -18.66 -8.52
C ASP A 31 -14.91 -18.25 -7.04
N ALA A 32 -15.21 -19.19 -6.14
CA ALA A 32 -15.09 -18.98 -4.70
C ALA A 32 -13.61 -18.92 -4.28
N LEU A 33 -12.73 -19.71 -4.91
CA LEU A 33 -11.27 -19.64 -4.69
C LEU A 33 -10.66 -18.31 -5.16
N GLN A 34 -11.08 -17.77 -6.32
CA GLN A 34 -10.59 -16.45 -6.75
C GLN A 34 -11.03 -15.35 -5.78
N LYS A 35 -12.30 -15.36 -5.36
CA LYS A 35 -12.81 -14.43 -4.35
C LYS A 35 -12.09 -14.56 -3.02
N LYS A 36 -11.77 -15.79 -2.61
CA LYS A 36 -10.99 -16.12 -1.42
C LYS A 36 -9.60 -15.49 -1.47
N HIS A 37 -8.87 -15.68 -2.57
CA HIS A 37 -7.53 -15.11 -2.75
C HIS A 37 -7.55 -13.57 -2.80
N ALA A 38 -8.54 -12.98 -3.49
CA ALA A 38 -8.72 -11.54 -3.53
C ALA A 38 -9.10 -10.96 -2.14
N HIS A 39 -9.88 -11.69 -1.35
CA HIS A 39 -10.19 -11.29 0.02
C HIS A 39 -8.95 -11.31 0.91
N ARG A 40 -8.13 -12.36 0.83
CA ARG A 40 -6.84 -12.47 1.53
C ARG A 40 -5.96 -11.26 1.24
N SER A 41 -5.61 -11.01 -0.03
CA SER A 41 -4.73 -9.89 -0.39
C SER A 41 -5.29 -8.54 0.07
N LYS A 42 -6.59 -8.30 -0.13
CA LYS A 42 -7.25 -7.08 0.34
C LYS A 42 -7.14 -6.89 1.86
N LEU A 43 -7.32 -7.95 2.63
CA LEU A 43 -7.22 -7.88 4.08
C LEU A 43 -5.80 -7.54 4.53
N TRP A 44 -4.80 -8.14 3.89
CA TRP A 44 -3.41 -7.80 4.16
C TRP A 44 -3.05 -6.36 3.81
N ILE A 45 -3.51 -5.85 2.67
CA ILE A 45 -3.33 -4.43 2.31
C ILE A 45 -3.89 -3.49 3.39
N ASN A 46 -5.03 -3.84 4.01
CA ASN A 46 -5.57 -3.05 5.12
C ASN A 46 -4.64 -3.04 6.34
N TYR A 47 -4.18 -4.22 6.77
CA TYR A 47 -3.25 -4.32 7.90
C TYR A 47 -1.91 -3.64 7.62
N LEU A 48 -1.40 -3.73 6.39
CA LEU A 48 -0.18 -3.04 5.98
C LEU A 48 -0.37 -1.53 6.06
N ALA A 49 -1.49 -0.99 5.57
CA ALA A 49 -1.79 0.44 5.65
C ALA A 49 -1.84 0.94 7.11
N GLU A 50 -2.36 0.13 8.03
CA GLU A 50 -2.38 0.44 9.46
C GLU A 50 -0.96 0.49 10.06
N GLN A 51 -0.13 -0.53 9.77
CA GLN A 51 1.26 -0.55 10.26
C GLN A 51 2.08 0.64 9.72
N LEU A 52 1.97 0.93 8.42
CA LEU A 52 2.63 2.08 7.80
C LEU A 52 2.15 3.42 8.37
N LEU A 53 0.86 3.54 8.73
CA LEU A 53 0.34 4.74 9.38
C LEU A 53 0.91 4.92 10.78
N ILE A 54 0.95 3.84 11.58
CA ILE A 54 1.52 3.86 12.94
C ILE A 54 2.99 4.27 12.87
N SER A 55 3.75 3.68 11.97
CA SER A 55 5.18 3.98 11.82
C SER A 55 5.45 5.39 11.31
N SER A 56 4.61 5.89 10.39
CA SER A 56 4.71 7.27 9.88
C SER A 56 4.45 8.34 10.93
N LYS A 57 3.69 8.01 11.99
CA LYS A 57 3.39 8.90 13.12
C LYS A 57 4.42 8.82 14.24
N LYS A 58 5.26 7.78 14.25
CA LYS A 58 6.29 7.59 15.26
C LYS A 58 7.27 8.77 15.18
N ASP A 59 7.55 9.38 16.33
CA ASP A 59 8.47 10.52 16.49
C ASP A 59 8.02 11.83 15.80
N ARG A 60 6.72 11.97 15.46
CA ARG A 60 6.15 13.20 14.89
C ARG A 60 5.42 14.04 15.95
N PRO A 61 5.42 15.37 15.83
CA PRO A 61 4.60 16.22 16.69
C PRO A 61 3.12 15.85 16.58
N GLU A 62 2.40 15.82 17.70
CA GLU A 62 0.96 15.53 17.73
C GLU A 62 0.12 16.53 16.90
N THR A 63 0.67 17.71 16.62
CA THR A 63 0.06 18.71 15.76
C THR A 63 0.05 18.32 14.28
N GLU A 64 0.85 17.34 13.86
CA GLU A 64 0.85 16.83 12.50
C GLU A 64 -0.18 15.71 12.32
N GLU A 65 -1.14 15.93 11.44
CA GLU A 65 -2.14 14.92 11.11
C GLU A 65 -1.69 14.08 9.92
N TYR A 66 -1.66 12.75 10.11
CA TYR A 66 -1.42 11.78 9.05
C TYR A 66 -2.60 10.83 8.93
N LEU A 67 -3.02 10.56 7.69
CA LEU A 67 -4.11 9.64 7.36
C LEU A 67 -3.66 8.59 6.35
N ALA A 68 -4.25 7.40 6.47
CA ALA A 68 -4.12 6.32 5.51
C ALA A 68 -5.37 6.25 4.64
N PHE A 69 -5.17 6.15 3.32
CA PHE A 69 -6.20 5.97 2.31
C PHE A 69 -5.94 4.64 1.60
N TYR A 70 -6.93 3.75 1.63
CA TYR A 70 -6.89 2.41 1.04
C TYR A 70 -8.34 1.92 0.85
N GLN A 71 -8.55 0.87 0.06
CA GLN A 71 -9.88 0.50 -0.45
C GLN A 71 -10.94 0.30 0.65
N ALA A 72 -10.59 -0.30 1.80
CA ALA A 72 -11.55 -0.56 2.88
C ALA A 72 -11.93 0.70 3.68
N ASN A 73 -11.15 1.78 3.60
CA ASN A 73 -11.37 2.99 4.40
C ASN A 73 -12.26 4.00 3.67
N LYS A 74 -13.58 3.74 3.66
CA LYS A 74 -14.57 4.59 2.96
C LYS A 74 -14.71 5.98 3.56
N GLU A 75 -14.75 6.09 4.89
CA GLU A 75 -14.94 7.37 5.60
C GLU A 75 -13.82 8.37 5.30
N ARG A 76 -12.57 7.90 5.27
CA ARG A 76 -11.43 8.79 4.97
C ARG A 76 -11.39 9.24 3.52
N ARG A 77 -11.90 8.46 2.57
CA ARG A 77 -12.03 8.89 1.17
C ARG A 77 -13.09 9.99 1.00
N GLN A 78 -14.19 9.86 1.73
CA GLN A 78 -15.25 10.87 1.75
C GLN A 78 -14.77 12.21 2.31
N LEU A 79 -13.82 12.21 3.25
CA LEU A 79 -13.19 13.44 3.77
C LEU A 79 -12.60 14.33 2.67
N LEU A 80 -12.08 13.73 1.59
CA LEU A 80 -11.48 14.44 0.46
C LEU A 80 -12.42 14.50 -0.76
N GLY A 81 -13.65 14.01 -0.65
CA GLY A 81 -14.57 13.92 -1.78
C GLY A 81 -14.11 13.00 -2.90
N LEU A 82 -13.25 12.01 -2.59
CA LEU A 82 -12.69 11.08 -3.57
C LEU A 82 -13.46 9.76 -3.58
N ASN A 83 -13.74 9.24 -4.77
CA ASN A 83 -14.33 7.90 -4.92
C ASN A 83 -13.28 6.81 -4.69
N GLU A 84 -12.08 6.99 -5.23
CA GLU A 84 -10.96 6.06 -5.11
C GLU A 84 -9.62 6.79 -5.22
N PHE A 85 -8.58 6.18 -4.69
CA PHE A 85 -7.20 6.57 -4.94
C PHE A 85 -6.62 5.68 -6.03
N LEU A 86 -5.67 6.22 -6.79
CA LEU A 86 -4.97 5.48 -7.85
C LEU A 86 -4.17 4.29 -7.28
N PHE A 87 -3.61 4.47 -6.09
CA PHE A 87 -2.74 3.51 -5.41
C PHE A 87 -3.53 2.67 -4.40
N ASP A 88 -3.07 1.43 -4.16
CA ASP A 88 -3.65 0.55 -3.14
C ASP A 88 -3.58 1.15 -1.74
N ILE A 89 -2.47 1.82 -1.41
CA ILE A 89 -2.28 2.56 -0.16
C ILE A 89 -1.63 3.92 -0.43
N VAL A 90 -2.19 4.95 0.19
CA VAL A 90 -1.54 6.26 0.35
C VAL A 90 -1.52 6.62 1.83
N ILE A 91 -0.33 6.87 2.39
CA ILE A 91 -0.20 7.52 3.69
C ILE A 91 0.19 8.97 3.43
N GLY A 92 -0.64 9.91 3.85
CA GLY A 92 -0.47 11.32 3.53
C GLY A 92 -0.47 12.22 4.76
N LYS A 93 0.30 13.30 4.69
CA LYS A 93 0.25 14.38 5.68
C LYS A 93 -0.88 15.34 5.31
N MET A 94 -1.80 15.54 6.24
CA MET A 94 -2.94 16.42 6.06
C MET A 94 -2.56 17.87 6.36
N THR A 95 -3.28 18.78 5.70
CA THR A 95 -3.24 20.21 5.97
C THR A 95 -4.65 20.79 5.88
N ASN A 96 -4.85 21.96 6.48
CA ASN A 96 -6.06 22.75 6.33
C ASN A 96 -5.79 23.88 5.33
N ILE A 97 -6.63 24.00 4.32
CA ILE A 97 -6.56 25.06 3.31
C ILE A 97 -7.78 25.95 3.50
N LYS A 98 -7.59 27.28 3.56
CA LYS A 98 -8.72 28.20 3.60
C LYS A 98 -9.56 28.06 2.34
N THR A 99 -10.88 28.04 2.49
CA THR A 99 -11.77 28.10 1.34
C THR A 99 -11.63 29.44 0.62
N ALA A 100 -11.98 29.48 -0.66
CA ALA A 100 -11.98 30.75 -1.42
C ALA A 100 -12.91 31.80 -0.78
N SER A 101 -14.01 31.37 -0.16
CA SER A 101 -14.93 32.21 0.62
C SER A 101 -14.34 32.62 1.97
N GLY A 102 -13.78 31.68 2.73
CA GLY A 102 -13.11 31.93 4.02
C GLY A 102 -11.88 32.83 3.92
N PHE A 103 -11.24 32.87 2.76
CA PHE A 103 -10.17 33.84 2.47
C PHE A 103 -10.68 35.29 2.42
N ARG A 104 -11.92 35.51 1.97
CA ARG A 104 -12.52 36.84 1.79
C ARG A 104 -13.45 37.26 2.93
N ASN A 105 -14.04 36.31 3.65
CA ASN A 105 -15.01 36.55 4.71
C ASN A 105 -14.81 35.55 5.86
N GLN A 106 -14.39 36.03 7.02
CA GLN A 106 -14.17 35.23 8.23
C GLN A 106 -15.46 34.71 8.88
N LEU A 107 -16.64 34.99 8.30
CA LEU A 107 -17.94 34.48 8.77
C LEU A 107 -18.50 33.39 7.84
N ALA A 108 -17.71 32.87 6.90
CA ALA A 108 -18.15 31.80 6.00
C ALA A 108 -18.32 30.49 6.77
N LYS A 109 -19.42 29.77 6.50
CA LYS A 109 -19.78 28.52 7.19
C LYS A 109 -18.71 27.43 7.14
N ASP A 110 -17.96 27.38 6.03
CA ASP A 110 -16.85 26.46 5.82
C ASP A 110 -15.56 27.27 5.62
N GLU A 111 -14.87 27.63 6.70
CA GLU A 111 -13.66 28.46 6.62
C GLU A 111 -12.45 27.72 6.03
N THR A 112 -12.39 26.39 6.20
CA THR A 112 -11.26 25.56 5.76
C THR A 112 -11.69 24.20 5.20
N LEU A 113 -10.85 23.64 4.32
CA LEU A 113 -10.96 22.31 3.73
C LEU A 113 -9.73 21.48 4.10
N LYS A 114 -9.93 20.18 4.33
CA LYS A 114 -8.83 19.22 4.48
C LYS A 114 -8.22 18.93 3.12
N ALA A 115 -6.89 18.93 3.06
CA ALA A 115 -6.14 18.59 1.86
C ALA A 115 -4.92 17.73 2.21
N LEU A 116 -4.41 17.01 1.22
CA LEU A 116 -3.13 16.32 1.30
C LEU A 116 -2.00 17.29 0.92
N SER A 117 -1.03 17.46 1.82
CA SER A 117 0.15 18.29 1.55
C SER A 117 1.22 17.51 0.77
N HIS A 118 1.49 16.27 1.18
CA HIS A 118 2.38 15.35 0.47
C HIS A 118 2.09 13.89 0.88
N ALA A 119 2.43 12.94 0.00
CA ALA A 119 2.44 11.53 0.34
C ALA A 119 3.74 11.13 1.06
N VAL A 120 3.61 10.45 2.19
CA VAL A 120 4.70 9.80 2.92
C VAL A 120 4.97 8.42 2.35
N TRP A 121 3.90 7.67 2.09
CA TRP A 121 3.96 6.36 1.44
C TRP A 121 2.96 6.31 0.30
N ILE A 122 3.39 5.68 -0.79
CA ILE A 122 2.51 5.08 -1.79
C ILE A 122 2.88 3.60 -1.93
N VAL A 123 1.86 2.77 -2.08
CA VAL A 123 2.02 1.32 -2.24
C VAL A 123 1.18 0.85 -3.42
N GLU A 124 1.78 0.01 -4.26
CA GLU A 124 1.10 -0.74 -5.32
C GLU A 124 1.38 -2.22 -5.14
N SER A 125 0.38 -3.06 -5.40
CA SER A 125 0.49 -4.52 -5.26
C SER A 125 -0.06 -5.26 -6.47
N GLU A 126 0.71 -6.22 -6.98
CA GLU A 126 0.27 -7.11 -8.07
C GLU A 126 0.61 -8.57 -7.73
N PHE A 127 -0.44 -9.38 -7.65
CA PHE A 127 -0.37 -10.78 -7.23
C PHE A 127 -0.45 -11.76 -8.41
N GLN A 128 -0.63 -11.30 -9.65
CA GLN A 128 -0.63 -12.14 -10.83
C GLN A 128 0.75 -12.76 -11.08
N LEU A 129 0.80 -14.09 -11.03
CA LEU A 129 2.01 -14.85 -11.33
C LEU A 129 2.32 -14.81 -12.83
N LYS A 130 3.62 -14.77 -13.17
CA LYS A 130 4.13 -14.87 -14.55
C LYS A 130 3.56 -13.83 -15.52
N ASN A 131 3.15 -12.66 -15.03
CA ASN A 131 2.57 -11.59 -15.87
C ASN A 131 3.37 -10.29 -15.75
N SER A 132 4.41 -10.14 -16.57
CA SER A 132 5.24 -8.93 -16.61
C SER A 132 4.48 -7.68 -17.03
N ARG A 133 3.49 -7.82 -17.92
CA ARG A 133 2.66 -6.67 -18.35
C ARG A 133 1.88 -6.09 -17.18
N ALA A 134 1.26 -6.95 -16.36
CA ALA A 134 0.51 -6.51 -15.20
C ALA A 134 1.42 -5.80 -14.18
N LEU A 135 2.57 -6.41 -13.85
CA LEU A 135 3.59 -5.80 -12.99
C LEU A 135 4.05 -4.43 -13.52
N LEU A 136 4.35 -4.31 -14.81
CA LEU A 136 4.82 -3.05 -15.40
C LEU A 136 3.77 -1.94 -15.30
N VAL A 137 2.48 -2.26 -15.46
CA VAL A 137 1.40 -1.28 -15.34
C VAL A 137 1.38 -0.67 -13.93
N ASP A 138 1.47 -1.49 -12.90
CA ASP A 138 1.43 -1.01 -11.51
C ASP A 138 2.76 -0.37 -11.09
N MET A 139 3.90 -0.84 -11.61
CA MET A 139 5.17 -0.13 -11.46
C MET A 139 5.10 1.29 -12.02
N ASN A 140 4.55 1.46 -13.24
CA ASN A 140 4.41 2.79 -13.85
C ASN A 140 3.56 3.73 -12.99
N LYS A 141 2.46 3.24 -12.40
CA LYS A 141 1.67 4.04 -11.45
C LYS A 141 2.53 4.47 -10.27
N LEU A 142 3.22 3.52 -9.63
CA LEU A 142 4.06 3.76 -8.46
C LEU A 142 5.13 4.81 -8.73
N ILE A 143 5.87 4.66 -9.83
CA ILE A 143 7.00 5.53 -10.17
C ILE A 143 6.55 6.96 -10.44
N LEU A 144 5.43 7.15 -11.13
CA LEU A 144 4.86 8.48 -11.40
C LEU A 144 4.34 9.19 -10.14
N GLY A 145 4.00 8.45 -9.08
CA GLY A 145 3.52 9.02 -7.84
C GLY A 145 4.63 9.70 -7.04
N LYS A 146 4.46 10.97 -6.65
CA LYS A 146 5.43 11.66 -5.77
C LYS A 146 5.17 11.32 -4.30
N ALA A 147 6.14 10.66 -3.65
CA ALA A 147 6.09 10.32 -2.24
C ALA A 147 7.49 10.19 -1.64
N LYS A 148 7.62 10.32 -0.31
CA LYS A 148 8.91 10.09 0.37
C LYS A 148 9.38 8.64 0.27
N ASN A 149 8.45 7.70 0.35
CA ASN A 149 8.72 6.28 0.25
C ASN A 149 7.71 5.62 -0.69
N LYS A 150 8.18 4.65 -1.48
CA LYS A 150 7.37 3.87 -2.42
C LYS A 150 7.61 2.39 -2.17
N LEU A 151 6.55 1.60 -2.15
CA LEU A 151 6.63 0.15 -2.00
C LEU A 151 5.88 -0.51 -3.15
N PHE A 152 6.60 -1.33 -3.91
CA PHE A 152 6.00 -2.28 -4.83
C PHE A 152 5.91 -3.64 -4.16
N VAL A 153 4.75 -4.29 -4.25
CA VAL A 153 4.53 -5.63 -3.71
C VAL A 153 4.25 -6.59 -4.85
N MET A 154 4.96 -7.72 -4.86
CA MET A 154 4.67 -8.83 -5.75
C MET A 154 4.58 -10.16 -5.03
N SER A 155 3.96 -11.14 -5.69
CA SER A 155 3.99 -12.53 -5.23
C SER A 155 5.32 -13.22 -5.53
N ILE A 156 5.78 -14.05 -4.60
CA ILE A 156 6.86 -15.01 -4.82
C ILE A 156 6.41 -16.02 -5.89
N ASP A 157 7.26 -16.26 -6.88
CA ASP A 157 7.05 -17.19 -7.99
C ASP A 157 8.32 -18.04 -8.17
N ASN A 158 8.51 -18.99 -7.26
CA ASN A 158 9.69 -19.85 -7.20
C ASN A 158 10.01 -20.49 -8.57
N GLY A 159 11.26 -20.30 -9.02
CA GLY A 159 11.74 -20.83 -10.31
C GLY A 159 11.37 -19.99 -11.53
N SER A 160 10.74 -18.83 -11.34
CA SER A 160 10.40 -17.88 -12.41
C SER A 160 11.45 -16.80 -12.54
N ARG A 161 11.68 -16.32 -13.78
CA ARG A 161 12.55 -15.16 -14.04
C ARG A 161 11.86 -13.83 -13.71
N ILE A 162 10.58 -13.86 -13.37
CA ILE A 162 9.75 -12.66 -13.20
C ILE A 162 10.21 -11.80 -12.03
N GLU A 163 10.75 -12.40 -10.96
CA GLU A 163 11.24 -11.68 -9.78
C GLU A 163 12.47 -10.85 -10.10
N ASN A 164 13.48 -11.47 -10.74
CA ASN A 164 14.68 -10.77 -11.17
C ASN A 164 14.34 -9.68 -12.18
N TRP A 165 13.45 -9.98 -13.13
CA TRP A 165 12.97 -8.99 -14.10
C TRP A 165 12.29 -7.81 -13.41
N ALA A 166 11.46 -8.05 -12.38
CA ALA A 166 10.77 -7.00 -11.64
C ALA A 166 11.75 -6.11 -10.87
N GLU A 167 12.75 -6.70 -10.21
CA GLU A 167 13.80 -5.95 -9.50
C GLU A 167 14.62 -5.09 -10.46
N GLU A 168 15.13 -5.67 -11.55
CA GLU A 168 15.91 -4.94 -12.56
C GLU A 168 15.11 -3.81 -13.21
N THR A 169 13.83 -4.06 -13.49
CA THR A 169 12.92 -3.07 -14.07
C THR A 169 12.68 -1.92 -13.11
N LEU A 170 12.41 -2.19 -11.82
CA LEU A 170 12.26 -1.14 -10.81
C LEU A 170 13.55 -0.31 -10.69
N ARG A 171 14.72 -0.95 -10.62
CA ARG A 171 16.02 -0.24 -10.58
C ARG A 171 16.23 0.66 -11.79
N LEU A 172 15.86 0.19 -12.98
CA LEU A 172 15.97 0.96 -14.21
C LEU A 172 15.07 2.20 -14.19
N LEU A 173 13.80 2.01 -13.83
CA LEU A 173 12.78 3.06 -13.91
C LEU A 173 12.92 4.12 -12.80
N THR A 174 13.63 3.81 -11.73
CA THR A 174 13.72 4.67 -10.53
C THR A 174 15.07 5.34 -10.35
N LYS A 175 15.97 5.22 -11.32
CA LYS A 175 17.34 5.74 -11.25
C LYS A 175 17.43 7.23 -10.92
N GLU A 176 16.42 8.01 -11.30
CA GLU A 176 16.35 9.46 -11.09
C GLU A 176 15.27 9.88 -10.07
N ASP A 177 14.69 8.90 -9.37
CA ASP A 177 13.67 9.14 -8.35
C ASP A 177 14.31 9.54 -7.02
N ASP A 178 13.75 10.55 -6.34
CA ASP A 178 14.24 11.05 -5.05
C ASP A 178 13.63 10.33 -3.85
N ALA A 179 12.73 9.38 -4.09
CA ALA A 179 12.09 8.57 -3.06
C ALA A 179 12.96 7.38 -2.61
N ASN A 180 12.68 6.90 -1.40
CA ASN A 180 13.16 5.58 -0.96
C ASN A 180 12.23 4.51 -1.54
N ILE A 181 12.78 3.58 -2.31
CA ILE A 181 11.97 2.63 -3.08
C ILE A 181 12.27 1.22 -2.67
N PHE A 182 11.20 0.47 -2.42
CA PHE A 182 11.26 -0.88 -1.92
C PHE A 182 10.48 -1.84 -2.82
N LEU A 183 11.01 -3.05 -2.94
CA LEU A 183 10.32 -4.19 -3.52
C LEU A 183 10.11 -5.23 -2.42
N ALA A 184 8.86 -5.54 -2.10
CA ALA A 184 8.50 -6.65 -1.25
C ALA A 184 8.04 -7.84 -2.09
N LYS A 185 8.60 -9.00 -1.79
CA LYS A 185 8.12 -10.29 -2.31
C LYS A 185 7.43 -11.02 -1.18
N ILE A 186 6.17 -11.36 -1.37
CA ILE A 186 5.37 -12.03 -0.34
C ILE A 186 4.76 -13.31 -0.90
N PRO A 187 4.42 -14.29 -0.04
CA PRO A 187 3.67 -15.48 -0.47
C PRO A 187 2.41 -15.09 -1.26
N HIS A 188 2.17 -15.76 -2.38
CA HIS A 188 0.93 -15.56 -3.14
C HIS A 188 -0.28 -15.92 -2.26
N PRO A 189 -1.42 -15.19 -2.31
CA PRO A 189 -2.61 -15.45 -1.49
C PRO A 189 -3.09 -16.90 -1.49
N LYS A 190 -2.92 -17.62 -2.60
CA LYS A 190 -3.23 -19.06 -2.71
C LYS A 190 -2.37 -19.95 -1.79
N ASP A 191 -1.15 -19.53 -1.47
CA ASP A 191 -0.11 -20.31 -0.79
C ASP A 191 0.13 -19.86 0.67
N TRP A 192 -0.61 -18.87 1.19
CA TRP A 192 -0.37 -18.31 2.54
C TRP A 192 -0.36 -19.32 3.68
N PHE A 193 -1.04 -20.45 3.51
CA PHE A 193 -1.15 -21.50 4.52
C PHE A 193 -0.09 -22.60 4.36
N ASN A 194 0.61 -22.61 3.21
CA ASN A 194 1.69 -23.54 2.90
C ASN A 194 3.07 -22.89 3.05
N LEU A 195 3.13 -21.55 2.98
CA LEU A 195 4.35 -20.76 3.10
C LEU A 195 4.39 -20.00 4.43
N ASN A 196 5.61 -19.70 4.87
CA ASN A 196 5.91 -19.06 6.14
C ASN A 196 6.11 -17.56 5.98
N VAL A 197 5.88 -16.83 7.06
CA VAL A 197 6.16 -15.38 7.14
C VAL A 197 7.65 -15.08 6.89
N ASP A 198 8.53 -16.05 7.13
CA ASP A 198 9.96 -15.92 6.91
C ASP A 198 10.37 -16.01 5.44
N ASP A 199 9.47 -16.44 4.56
CA ASP A 199 9.68 -16.41 3.11
C ASP A 199 9.52 -14.99 2.54
N ILE A 200 9.04 -14.03 3.34
CA ILE A 200 8.90 -12.63 2.92
C ILE A 200 10.29 -11.98 2.78
N GLU A 201 10.54 -11.45 1.58
CA GLU A 201 11.75 -10.70 1.26
C GLU A 201 11.44 -9.22 1.05
N LEU A 202 12.36 -8.37 1.49
CA LEU A 202 12.33 -6.93 1.23
C LEU A 202 13.66 -6.48 0.63
N ILE A 203 13.58 -5.86 -0.54
CA ILE A 203 14.71 -5.35 -1.30
C ILE A 203 14.61 -3.84 -1.34
N GLU A 204 15.74 -3.17 -1.09
CA GLU A 204 15.88 -1.73 -1.26
C GLU A 204 16.41 -1.48 -2.67
N ILE A 205 15.67 -0.68 -3.43
CA ILE A 205 15.91 -0.40 -4.86
C ILE A 205 16.76 0.86 -4.98
N SER A 206 16.36 1.94 -4.32
CA SER A 206 17.03 3.24 -4.26
C SER A 206 16.72 3.97 -2.97
#